data_AF-A0A2N9I7W3-F1
#
_entry.id   AF-A0A2N9I7W3-F1
#
_cell.length_a   1.000
_cell.length_b   1.000
_cell.length_c   1.000
_cell.angle_alpha   90.00
_cell.angle_beta   90.00
_cell.angle_gamma   90.00
#
_symmetry.space_group_name_H-M   'P 1'
#
loop_
_entity.id
_entity.type
_entity.pdbx_description
1 polymer ?
#
loop_
_entity_poly.entity_id
_entity_poly.type
_entity_poly.pdbx_seq_one_letter_code
_entity_poly.pdbx_strand_id
1 'polypeptide(L)'
;MACEAEDETPRFFVAVHVGAGYHSPSNEKSLRFAMKRACLAAASLLRQGSGRSLDAVSAAIQVLEDDPCTNAGRGSNLTEDGRVECDASIMDGDSGAFGAVGAVPGVRNAIQIAALLAKEQMMGSPLLGRIPPIFLVGEGARTWAKSKGIALPATTAEADEWLVTERAKVLWKKYKAMVDDAKAKTEISAIGISCSPQEATAVLGISSIFDGA
;
A
#
# COMPACT_ATOMS: atom_id res chain seq x y z
N MET A 1 19.80 -41.44 29.29
CA MET A 1 19.94 -40.42 28.23
C MET A 1 18.57 -39.80 28.03
N ALA A 2 18.34 -38.64 28.63
CA ALA A 2 17.17 -37.83 28.32
C ALA A 2 17.53 -37.02 27.07
N CYS A 3 16.80 -37.20 25.99
CA CYS A 3 16.87 -36.32 24.84
C CYS A 3 16.31 -34.97 25.29
N GLU A 4 17.15 -33.95 25.35
CA GLU A 4 16.70 -32.57 25.51
C GLU A 4 15.86 -32.24 24.27
N ALA A 5 14.57 -31.96 24.48
CA ALA A 5 13.74 -31.40 23.43
C ALA A 5 14.25 -29.98 23.18
N GLU A 6 14.90 -29.76 22.03
CA GLU A 6 15.24 -28.40 21.63
C GLU A 6 13.96 -27.57 21.57
N ASP A 7 14.01 -26.38 22.16
CA ASP A 7 12.97 -25.36 22.03
C ASP A 7 12.99 -24.85 20.58
N GLU A 8 12.47 -25.65 19.65
CA GLU A 8 12.35 -25.32 18.23
C GLU A 8 11.22 -24.31 18.01
N THR A 9 11.28 -23.18 18.72
CA THR A 9 10.51 -22.01 18.31
C THR A 9 11.19 -21.44 17.07
N PRO A 10 10.52 -21.39 15.90
CA PRO A 10 11.11 -20.87 14.68
C PRO A 10 11.61 -19.45 14.92
N ARG A 11 12.91 -19.22 14.71
CA ARG A 11 13.48 -17.87 14.80
C ARG A 11 13.07 -17.09 13.57
N PHE A 12 12.47 -15.92 13.77
CA PHE A 12 12.08 -15.03 12.69
C PHE A 12 12.50 -13.60 13.00
N PHE A 13 12.59 -12.79 11.95
CA PHE A 13 12.85 -11.37 12.04
C PHE A 13 11.84 -10.63 11.15
N VAL A 14 11.31 -9.52 11.66
CA VAL A 14 10.37 -8.67 10.93
C VAL A 14 10.88 -7.24 11.03
N ALA A 15 11.03 -6.59 9.88
CA ALA A 15 11.31 -5.17 9.77
C ALA A 15 10.17 -4.47 9.02
N VAL A 16 9.82 -3.28 9.49
CA VAL A 16 8.79 -2.41 8.89
C VAL A 16 9.30 -0.98 8.89
N HIS A 17 8.80 -0.16 7.97
CA HIS A 17 9.00 1.28 7.97
C HIS A 17 7.68 1.99 7.63
N VAL A 18 7.57 3.27 7.96
CA VAL A 18 6.37 4.10 7.72
C VAL A 18 6.73 5.36 6.94
N GLY A 19 7.50 5.16 5.86
CA GLY A 19 7.99 6.25 5.02
C GLY A 19 9.31 6.85 5.50
N ALA A 20 10.03 7.46 4.56
CA ALA A 20 11.26 8.19 4.81
C ALA A 20 11.04 9.67 4.44
N GLY A 21 11.42 10.57 5.34
CA GLY A 21 11.13 11.99 5.21
C GLY A 21 11.26 12.70 6.54
N TYR A 22 10.63 13.87 6.66
CA TYR A 22 10.58 14.59 7.92
C TYR A 22 9.43 14.08 8.80
N HIS A 23 9.79 13.36 9.86
CA HIS A 23 8.86 12.95 10.90
C HIS A 23 8.89 13.94 12.05
N SER A 24 7.83 14.74 12.20
CA SER A 24 7.76 15.70 13.30
C SER A 24 7.78 14.99 14.67
N PRO A 25 8.38 15.60 15.72
CA PRO A 25 8.40 14.99 17.06
C PRO A 25 7.01 14.66 17.60
N SER A 26 5.98 15.42 17.19
CA SER A 26 4.58 15.16 17.56
C SER A 26 4.05 13.83 17.01
N ASN A 27 4.55 13.38 15.85
CA ASN A 27 4.08 12.18 15.16
C ASN A 27 4.88 10.93 15.54
N GLU A 28 6.08 11.08 16.09
CA GLU A 28 7.00 9.99 16.40
C GLU A 28 6.33 8.89 17.24
N LYS A 29 5.59 9.26 18.29
CA LYS A 29 4.93 8.30 19.18
C LYS A 29 3.90 7.46 18.43
N SER A 30 3.07 8.09 17.60
CA SER A 30 2.03 7.40 16.82
C SER A 30 2.64 6.49 15.77
N LEU A 31 3.67 6.96 15.06
CA LEU A 31 4.38 6.17 14.03
C LEU A 31 5.10 4.96 14.64
N ARG A 32 5.78 5.12 15.77
CA ARG A 32 6.38 4.00 16.52
C ARG A 32 5.34 2.99 16.97
N PHE A 33 4.16 3.47 17.41
CA PHE A 33 3.07 2.59 17.80
C PHE A 33 2.51 1.80 16.61
N ALA A 34 2.30 2.43 15.46
CA ALA A 34 1.90 1.77 14.22
C ALA A 34 2.88 0.67 13.81
N MET A 35 4.18 0.97 13.76
CA MET A 35 5.23 -0.01 13.46
C MET A 35 5.26 -1.17 14.46
N LYS A 36 5.11 -0.88 15.76
CA LYS A 36 5.03 -1.92 16.79
C LYS A 36 3.83 -2.84 16.55
N ARG A 37 2.64 -2.30 16.25
CA ARG A 37 1.45 -3.11 15.94
C ARG A 37 1.68 -3.97 14.70
N ALA A 38 2.29 -3.42 13.65
CA ALA A 38 2.59 -4.14 12.43
C ALA A 38 3.56 -5.32 12.68
N CYS A 39 4.65 -5.09 13.41
CA CYS A 39 5.56 -6.16 13.82
C CYS A 39 4.87 -7.24 14.66
N LEU A 40 4.00 -6.85 15.60
CA LEU A 40 3.26 -7.80 16.43
C LEU A 40 2.27 -8.64 15.61
N ALA A 41 1.62 -8.04 14.60
CA ALA A 41 0.71 -8.75 13.70
C ALA A 41 1.45 -9.81 12.87
N ALA A 42 2.57 -9.44 12.24
CA ALA A 42 3.42 -10.39 11.53
C ALA A 42 3.95 -11.49 12.45
N ALA A 43 4.49 -11.12 13.61
CA ALA A 43 5.03 -12.07 14.57
C ALA A 43 3.98 -13.06 15.10
N SER A 44 2.71 -12.64 15.17
CA SER A 44 1.61 -13.52 15.58
C SER A 44 1.36 -14.66 14.60
N LEU A 45 1.58 -14.41 13.30
CA LEU A 45 1.44 -15.41 12.24
C LEU A 45 2.70 -16.29 12.14
N LEU A 46 3.89 -15.69 12.23
CA LEU A 46 5.16 -16.43 12.15
C LEU A 46 5.34 -17.42 13.31
N ARG A 47 4.80 -17.10 14.51
CA ARG A 47 4.78 -18.03 15.65
C ARG A 47 3.93 -19.28 15.43
N GLN A 48 3.06 -19.31 14.42
CA GLN A 48 2.18 -20.45 14.16
C GLN A 48 2.83 -21.52 13.26
N GLY A 49 4.07 -21.29 12.79
CA GLY A 49 4.83 -22.25 11.98
C GLY A 49 5.41 -21.63 10.71
N SER A 50 6.16 -22.45 9.98
CA SER A 50 6.78 -22.10 8.69
C SER A 50 5.73 -21.92 7.57
N GLY A 51 6.15 -21.30 6.45
CA GLY A 51 5.29 -21.10 5.27
C GLY A 51 4.28 -19.96 5.41
N ARG A 52 4.42 -19.11 6.42
CA ARG A 52 3.47 -18.01 6.73
C ARG A 52 4.04 -16.61 6.46
N SER A 53 5.21 -16.52 5.82
CA SER A 53 5.90 -15.26 5.56
C SER A 53 5.04 -14.29 4.74
N LEU A 54 4.40 -14.79 3.67
CA LEU A 54 3.52 -13.98 2.82
C LEU A 54 2.32 -13.43 3.62
N ASP A 55 1.68 -14.26 4.43
CA ASP A 55 0.57 -13.85 5.30
C ASP A 55 1.01 -12.86 6.37
N ALA A 56 2.19 -13.09 6.97
CA ALA A 56 2.75 -12.25 8.01
C ALA A 56 3.07 -10.83 7.49
N VAL A 57 3.69 -10.73 6.32
CA VAL A 57 3.98 -9.45 5.66
C VAL A 57 2.67 -8.75 5.29
N SER A 58 1.73 -9.47 4.68
CA SER A 58 0.39 -8.93 4.37
C SER A 58 -0.31 -8.38 5.62
N ALA A 59 -0.27 -9.09 6.75
CA ALA A 59 -0.89 -8.65 7.99
C ALA A 59 -0.19 -7.41 8.59
N ALA A 60 1.14 -7.34 8.54
CA ALA A 60 1.87 -6.14 8.96
C ALA A 60 1.49 -4.91 8.14
N ILE A 61 1.41 -5.06 6.81
CA ILE A 61 1.07 -3.95 5.91
C ILE A 61 -0.39 -3.53 6.09
N GLN A 62 -1.34 -4.47 6.27
CA GLN A 62 -2.74 -4.13 6.58
C GLN A 62 -2.85 -3.26 7.84
N VAL A 63 -2.08 -3.56 8.88
CA VAL A 63 -2.04 -2.75 10.10
C VAL A 63 -1.57 -1.32 9.85
N LEU A 64 -0.63 -1.14 8.91
CA LEU A 64 -0.16 0.17 8.49
C LEU A 64 -1.19 0.88 7.61
N GLU A 65 -1.78 0.18 6.62
CA GLU A 65 -2.84 0.72 5.75
C GLU A 65 -4.09 1.15 6.52
N ASP A 66 -4.39 0.51 7.66
CA ASP A 66 -5.50 0.91 8.52
C ASP A 66 -5.17 2.11 9.43
N ASP A 67 -3.89 2.44 9.57
CA ASP A 67 -3.41 3.50 10.45
C ASP A 67 -3.42 4.87 9.75
N PRO A 68 -4.26 5.83 10.19
CA PRO A 68 -4.44 7.12 9.53
C PRO A 68 -3.20 8.02 9.57
N CYS A 69 -2.18 7.67 10.36
CA CYS A 69 -0.92 8.41 10.40
C CYS A 69 0.01 8.07 9.24
N THR A 70 -0.21 6.96 8.54
CA THR A 70 0.60 6.56 7.39
C THR A 70 0.05 7.09 6.07
N ASN A 71 0.85 7.01 5.01
CA ASN A 71 0.42 7.30 3.64
C ASN A 71 0.15 5.97 2.89
N ALA A 72 -0.67 5.09 3.43
CA ALA A 72 -1.12 3.89 2.74
C ALA A 72 -2.55 3.58 3.17
N GLY A 73 -3.44 3.19 2.24
CA GLY A 73 -4.84 2.94 2.54
C GLY A 73 -5.52 4.16 3.18
N ARG A 74 -5.88 4.04 4.46
CA ARG A 74 -6.47 5.14 5.23
C ARG A 74 -5.43 6.20 5.56
N GLY A 75 -5.73 7.44 5.20
CA GLY A 75 -4.83 8.56 5.43
C GLY A 75 -3.83 8.79 4.29
N SER A 76 -3.94 8.02 3.20
CA SER A 76 -3.22 8.27 1.96
C SER A 76 -3.42 9.70 1.44
N ASN A 77 -2.40 10.18 0.74
CA ASN A 77 -2.46 11.40 -0.04
C ASN A 77 -3.56 11.30 -1.09
N LEU A 78 -4.17 12.45 -1.40
CA LEU A 78 -5.27 12.53 -2.35
C LEU A 78 -4.73 12.89 -3.73
N THR A 79 -5.34 12.31 -4.76
CA THR A 79 -5.10 12.64 -6.18
C THR A 79 -5.48 14.09 -6.51
N GLU A 80 -5.19 14.57 -7.71
CA GLU A 80 -5.61 15.93 -8.13
C GLU A 80 -7.13 16.14 -8.01
N ASP A 81 -7.92 15.07 -8.15
CA ASP A 81 -9.38 15.06 -8.00
C ASP A 81 -9.85 14.85 -6.55
N GLY A 82 -8.93 14.81 -5.59
CA GLY A 82 -9.24 14.68 -4.17
C GLY A 82 -9.69 13.27 -3.75
N ARG A 83 -9.30 12.23 -4.50
CA ARG A 83 -9.66 10.82 -4.25
C ARG A 83 -8.47 10.02 -3.71
N VAL A 84 -8.73 8.87 -3.11
CA VAL A 84 -7.67 7.92 -2.72
C VAL A 84 -7.53 6.83 -3.78
N GLU A 85 -6.31 6.70 -4.29
CA GLU A 85 -5.86 5.59 -5.13
C GLU A 85 -4.63 4.96 -4.48
N CYS A 86 -4.59 3.63 -4.42
CA CYS A 86 -3.53 2.92 -3.72
C CYS A 86 -2.77 1.97 -4.63
N ASP A 87 -1.47 1.89 -4.37
CA ASP A 87 -0.56 0.91 -4.95
C ASP A 87 -0.08 -0.05 -3.85
N ALA A 88 0.09 -1.32 -4.17
CA ALA A 88 0.72 -2.28 -3.29
C ALA A 88 1.33 -3.43 -4.08
N SER A 89 2.39 -4.03 -3.57
CA SER A 89 3.01 -5.23 -4.14
C SER A 89 3.55 -6.13 -3.04
N ILE A 90 3.64 -7.43 -3.34
CA ILE A 90 4.19 -8.44 -2.44
C ILE A 90 4.82 -9.56 -3.24
N MET A 91 5.89 -10.14 -2.70
CA MET A 91 6.61 -11.25 -3.30
C MET A 91 6.90 -12.32 -2.26
N ASP A 92 6.74 -13.58 -2.65
CA ASP A 92 7.22 -14.72 -1.90
C ASP A 92 8.64 -15.08 -2.36
N GLY A 93 9.59 -15.10 -1.43
CA GLY A 93 11.00 -15.33 -1.74
C GLY A 93 11.34 -16.78 -2.11
N ASP A 94 10.54 -17.74 -1.64
CA ASP A 94 10.80 -19.16 -1.84
C ASP A 94 10.27 -19.64 -3.21
N SER A 95 9.03 -19.28 -3.54
CA SER A 95 8.40 -19.65 -4.81
C SER A 95 8.63 -18.66 -5.95
N GLY A 96 9.05 -17.43 -5.64
CA GLY A 96 9.10 -16.33 -6.61
C GLY A 96 7.74 -15.79 -7.02
N ALA A 97 6.66 -16.22 -6.36
CA ALA A 97 5.32 -15.70 -6.63
C ALA A 97 5.22 -14.22 -6.29
N PHE A 98 4.58 -13.45 -7.17
CA PHE A 98 4.49 -12.01 -7.10
C PHE A 98 3.07 -11.55 -7.39
N GLY A 99 2.63 -10.55 -6.65
CA GLY A 99 1.36 -9.89 -6.89
C GLY A 99 1.50 -8.40 -6.65
N ALA A 100 0.90 -7.61 -7.54
CA ALA A 100 0.87 -6.16 -7.42
C ALA A 100 -0.47 -5.59 -7.84
N VAL A 101 -0.77 -4.42 -7.31
CA VAL A 101 -1.85 -3.57 -7.75
C VAL A 101 -1.42 -2.11 -7.82
N GLY A 102 -2.03 -1.34 -8.72
CA GLY A 102 -1.71 0.08 -8.89
C GLY A 102 -2.92 0.95 -9.23
N ALA A 103 -2.89 2.21 -8.80
CA ALA A 103 -3.94 3.20 -8.96
C ALA A 103 -5.33 2.65 -8.59
N VAL A 104 -5.44 1.78 -7.58
CA VAL A 104 -6.73 1.13 -7.29
C VAL A 104 -7.60 2.06 -6.46
N PRO A 105 -8.77 2.47 -6.96
CA PRO A 105 -9.58 3.45 -6.25
C PRO A 105 -10.38 2.80 -5.12
N GLY A 106 -10.49 3.50 -4.00
CA GLY A 106 -11.43 3.19 -2.92
C GLY A 106 -11.23 1.83 -2.22
N VAL A 107 -10.01 1.31 -2.18
CA VAL A 107 -9.70 0.05 -1.48
C VAL A 107 -9.19 0.34 -0.08
N ARG A 108 -9.63 -0.44 0.90
CA ARG A 108 -9.13 -0.30 2.27
C ARG A 108 -7.69 -0.79 2.40
N ASN A 109 -7.44 -1.99 1.87
CA ASN A 109 -6.16 -2.66 1.97
C ASN A 109 -5.73 -3.15 0.59
N ALA A 110 -4.87 -2.39 -0.09
CA ALA A 110 -4.37 -2.75 -1.42
C ALA A 110 -3.47 -4.01 -1.34
N ILE A 111 -2.76 -4.18 -0.22
CA ILE A 111 -1.92 -5.36 0.00
C ILE A 111 -2.69 -6.68 0.00
N GLN A 112 -3.96 -6.68 0.42
CA GLN A 112 -4.78 -7.89 0.36
C GLN A 112 -5.00 -8.36 -1.08
N ILE A 113 -5.19 -7.42 -2.01
CA ILE A 113 -5.38 -7.72 -3.42
C ILE A 113 -4.06 -8.24 -4.01
N ALA A 114 -2.94 -7.58 -3.70
CA ALA A 114 -1.60 -8.02 -4.11
C ALA A 114 -1.26 -9.42 -3.56
N ALA A 115 -1.52 -9.70 -2.29
CA ALA A 115 -1.29 -11.00 -1.68
C ALA A 115 -2.17 -12.09 -2.30
N LEU A 116 -3.39 -11.76 -2.70
CA LEU A 116 -4.26 -12.70 -3.39
C LEU A 116 -3.75 -13.03 -4.80
N LEU A 117 -3.22 -12.05 -5.54
CA LEU A 117 -2.57 -12.29 -6.85
C LEU A 117 -1.37 -13.23 -6.71
N ALA A 118 -0.50 -13.00 -5.73
CA ALA A 118 0.63 -13.88 -5.46
C ALA A 118 0.18 -15.32 -5.14
N LYS A 119 -0.85 -15.48 -4.30
CA LYS A 119 -1.42 -16.80 -3.97
C LYS A 119 -2.05 -17.49 -5.18
N GLU A 120 -2.77 -16.75 -6.03
CA GLU A 120 -3.34 -17.31 -7.27
C GLU A 120 -2.25 -17.81 -8.21
N GLN A 121 -1.11 -17.12 -8.30
CA GLN A 121 0.04 -17.61 -9.05
C GLN A 121 0.58 -18.93 -8.48
N MET A 122 0.66 -19.07 -7.16
CA MET A 122 1.12 -20.30 -6.49
C MET A 122 0.18 -21.49 -6.70
N MET A 123 -1.14 -21.24 -6.79
CA MET A 123 -2.15 -22.28 -7.03
C MET A 123 -2.15 -22.81 -8.48
N GLY A 124 -1.40 -22.18 -9.38
CA GLY A 124 -1.25 -22.59 -10.77
C GLY A 124 -2.38 -22.10 -11.69
N SER A 125 -2.41 -22.65 -12.90
CA SER A 125 -3.37 -22.22 -13.93
C SER A 125 -4.79 -22.73 -13.63
N PRO A 126 -5.80 -21.86 -13.48
CA PRO A 126 -7.14 -22.29 -13.10
C PRO A 126 -7.87 -23.03 -14.23
N LEU A 127 -7.67 -22.62 -15.50
CA LEU A 127 -8.37 -23.18 -16.67
C LEU A 127 -7.51 -23.00 -17.94
N LEU A 128 -7.39 -24.07 -18.73
CA LEU A 128 -6.79 -24.08 -20.07
C LEU A 128 -5.32 -23.62 -20.17
N GLY A 129 -4.53 -23.71 -19.09
CA GLY A 129 -3.13 -23.31 -19.11
C GLY A 129 -2.89 -21.80 -19.11
N ARG A 130 -3.94 -21.00 -18.89
CA ARG A 130 -3.81 -19.55 -18.72
C ARG A 130 -3.03 -19.21 -17.45
N ILE A 131 -2.02 -18.38 -17.59
CA ILE A 131 -1.26 -17.81 -16.48
C ILE A 131 -2.12 -16.74 -15.78
N PRO A 132 -2.33 -16.81 -14.45
CA PRO A 132 -3.01 -15.75 -13.71
C PRO A 132 -2.29 -14.40 -13.86
N PRO A 133 -3.02 -13.27 -13.81
CA PRO A 133 -2.37 -11.96 -13.79
C PRO A 133 -1.54 -11.81 -12.51
N ILE A 134 -0.37 -11.17 -12.62
CA ILE A 134 0.51 -10.83 -11.49
C ILE A 134 0.46 -9.34 -11.12
N PHE A 135 -0.10 -8.50 -12.00
CA PHE A 135 -0.24 -7.07 -11.77
C PHE A 135 -1.56 -6.58 -12.38
N LEU A 136 -2.39 -5.89 -11.58
CA LEU A 136 -3.66 -5.31 -12.01
C LEU A 136 -3.72 -3.84 -11.62
N VAL A 137 -4.41 -3.01 -12.39
CA VAL A 137 -4.50 -1.57 -12.10
C VAL A 137 -5.92 -1.03 -12.18
N GLY A 138 -6.16 0.10 -11.53
CA GLY A 138 -7.39 0.88 -11.64
C GLY A 138 -8.64 0.11 -11.23
N GLU A 139 -9.75 0.46 -11.89
CA GLU A 139 -11.06 -0.18 -11.66
C GLU A 139 -11.06 -1.68 -11.99
N GLY A 140 -10.16 -2.13 -12.88
CA GLY A 140 -9.97 -3.54 -13.21
C GLY A 140 -9.50 -4.35 -12.01
N ALA A 141 -8.54 -3.82 -11.25
CA ALA A 141 -8.07 -4.42 -10.00
C ALA A 141 -9.17 -4.46 -8.94
N ARG A 142 -9.95 -3.37 -8.80
CA ARG A 142 -11.08 -3.28 -7.86
C ARG A 142 -12.16 -4.30 -8.18
N THR A 143 -12.53 -4.42 -9.46
CA THR A 143 -13.53 -5.39 -9.94
C THR A 143 -13.05 -6.82 -9.74
N TRP A 144 -11.79 -7.09 -10.05
CA TRP A 144 -11.18 -8.40 -9.81
C TRP A 144 -11.20 -8.78 -8.33
N ALA A 145 -10.81 -7.85 -7.44
CA ALA A 145 -10.85 -8.06 -5.99
C ALA A 145 -12.26 -8.40 -5.49
N LYS A 146 -13.29 -7.67 -5.95
CA LYS A 146 -14.70 -7.98 -5.66
C LYS A 146 -15.09 -9.37 -6.13
N SER A 147 -14.70 -9.75 -7.36
CA SER A 147 -15.00 -11.08 -7.93
C SER A 147 -14.36 -12.23 -7.14
N LYS A 148 -13.29 -11.95 -6.41
CA LYS A 148 -12.58 -12.89 -5.55
C LYS A 148 -13.04 -12.86 -4.08
N GLY A 149 -14.11 -12.12 -3.78
CA GLY A 149 -14.70 -12.07 -2.45
C GLY A 149 -14.03 -11.10 -1.47
N ILE A 150 -13.13 -10.22 -1.93
CA ILE A 150 -12.63 -9.13 -1.09
C ILE A 150 -13.77 -8.13 -0.86
N ALA A 151 -14.12 -7.92 0.41
CA ALA A 151 -15.16 -6.98 0.80
C ALA A 151 -14.72 -5.54 0.50
N LEU A 152 -15.34 -4.93 -0.50
CA LEU A 152 -15.09 -3.55 -0.91
C LEU A 152 -16.40 -2.76 -0.88
N PRO A 153 -16.38 -1.48 -0.50
CA PRO A 153 -17.55 -0.60 -0.60
C PRO A 153 -18.19 -0.63 -1.99
N ALA A 154 -19.49 -0.35 -2.08
CA ALA A 154 -20.19 -0.42 -3.36
C ALA A 154 -19.60 0.62 -4.31
N THR A 155 -19.44 1.84 -3.82
CA THR A 155 -18.85 2.97 -4.55
C THR A 155 -17.51 3.40 -3.98
N THR A 156 -16.74 4.16 -4.76
CA THR A 156 -15.50 4.78 -4.29
C THR A 156 -15.79 5.93 -3.32
N ALA A 157 -16.92 6.63 -3.47
CA ALA A 157 -17.33 7.70 -2.55
C ALA A 157 -17.60 7.18 -1.13
N GLU A 158 -18.30 6.04 -1.00
CA GLU A 158 -18.49 5.36 0.29
C GLU A 158 -17.16 4.91 0.91
N ALA A 159 -16.19 4.49 0.09
CA ALA A 159 -14.87 4.14 0.57
C ALA A 159 -14.12 5.36 1.14
N ASP A 160 -14.25 6.50 0.47
CA ASP A 160 -13.58 7.76 0.83
C ASP A 160 -14.05 8.31 2.19
N GLU A 161 -15.26 7.97 2.64
CA GLU A 161 -15.73 8.32 3.99
C GLU A 161 -14.80 7.78 5.09
N TRP A 162 -14.19 6.63 4.85
CA TRP A 162 -13.25 6.01 5.78
C TRP A 162 -11.78 6.30 5.42
N LEU A 163 -11.44 6.26 4.12
CA LEU A 163 -10.07 6.42 3.63
C LEU A 163 -9.55 7.85 3.80
N VAL A 164 -10.39 8.85 3.52
CA VAL A 164 -9.99 10.26 3.47
C VAL A 164 -10.05 10.86 4.87
N THR A 165 -8.88 11.02 5.50
CA THR A 165 -8.75 11.65 6.82
C THR A 165 -8.77 13.17 6.72
N GLU A 166 -9.12 13.85 7.83
CA GLU A 166 -9.09 15.33 7.88
C GLU A 166 -7.69 15.88 7.59
N ARG A 167 -6.64 15.20 8.08
CA ARG A 167 -5.24 15.53 7.78
C ARG A 167 -4.99 15.55 6.26
N ALA A 168 -5.39 14.48 5.57
CA ALA A 168 -5.21 14.36 4.12
C ALA A 168 -6.01 15.44 3.36
N LYS A 169 -7.26 15.73 3.79
CA LYS A 169 -8.08 16.80 3.19
C LYS A 169 -7.43 18.17 3.33
N VAL A 170 -6.94 18.51 4.52
CA VAL A 170 -6.30 19.81 4.80
C VAL A 170 -5.02 19.97 3.96
N LEU A 171 -4.17 18.95 3.92
CA LEU A 171 -2.97 18.95 3.10
C LEU A 171 -3.31 19.11 1.62
N TRP A 172 -4.27 18.33 1.11
CA TRP A 172 -4.70 18.42 -0.28
C TRP A 172 -5.21 19.82 -0.64
N LYS A 173 -6.07 20.43 0.19
CA LYS A 173 -6.54 21.82 -0.05
C LYS A 173 -5.40 22.82 -0.12
N LYS A 174 -4.42 22.70 0.79
CA LYS A 174 -3.23 23.57 0.82
C LYS A 174 -2.44 23.45 -0.49
N TYR A 175 -2.07 22.23 -0.88
CA TYR A 175 -1.25 22.03 -2.08
C TYR A 175 -2.02 22.31 -3.37
N LYS A 176 -3.32 22.00 -3.43
CA LYS A 176 -4.18 22.37 -4.56
C LYS A 176 -4.21 23.88 -4.78
N ALA A 177 -4.39 24.67 -3.71
CA ALA A 177 -4.35 26.13 -3.79
C ALA A 177 -2.97 26.65 -4.25
N MET A 178 -1.88 26.04 -3.80
CA MET A 178 -0.52 26.40 -4.26
C MET A 178 -0.32 26.09 -5.74
N VAL A 179 -0.82 24.94 -6.21
CA VAL A 179 -0.78 24.55 -7.63
C VAL A 179 -1.62 25.49 -8.47
N ASP A 180 -2.83 25.85 -8.02
CA ASP A 180 -3.72 26.74 -8.75
C ASP A 180 -3.14 28.17 -8.85
N ASP A 181 -2.52 28.68 -7.77
CA ASP A 181 -1.78 29.96 -7.78
C ASP A 181 -0.57 29.92 -8.74
N ALA A 182 0.18 28.81 -8.75
CA ALA A 182 1.29 28.62 -9.67
C ALA A 182 0.80 28.55 -11.13
N LYS A 183 -0.26 27.79 -11.42
CA LYS A 183 -0.87 27.69 -12.76
C LYS A 183 -1.33 29.06 -13.24
N ALA A 184 -2.00 29.85 -12.41
CA ALA A 184 -2.42 31.21 -12.76
C ALA A 184 -1.23 32.13 -13.11
N LYS A 185 -0.13 32.05 -12.34
CA LYS A 185 1.11 32.80 -12.63
C LYS A 185 1.78 32.31 -13.91
N THR A 186 1.79 30.99 -14.14
CA THR A 186 2.36 30.40 -15.34
C THR A 186 1.55 30.75 -16.58
N GLU A 187 0.21 30.75 -16.54
CA GLU A 187 -0.64 31.18 -17.66
C GLU A 187 -0.41 32.65 -18.02
N ILE A 188 -0.24 33.52 -17.02
CA ILE A 188 0.17 34.92 -17.23
C ILE A 188 1.55 34.99 -17.91
N SER A 189 2.48 34.10 -17.55
CA SER A 189 3.83 34.03 -18.15
C SER A 189 3.93 33.28 -19.48
N ALA A 190 3.01 32.36 -19.77
CA ALA A 190 2.96 31.51 -20.96
C ALA A 190 2.33 32.22 -22.16
N ILE A 191 1.64 33.33 -21.92
CA ILE A 191 1.46 34.40 -22.92
C ILE A 191 2.83 34.96 -23.39
N GLY A 192 3.93 34.65 -22.67
CA GLY A 192 5.26 35.20 -22.88
C GLY A 192 6.34 34.29 -23.49
N ILE A 193 6.39 32.96 -23.27
CA ILE A 193 7.45 32.05 -23.83
C ILE A 193 7.07 30.56 -23.59
N SER A 194 7.43 29.64 -24.51
CA SER A 194 7.24 28.18 -24.40
C SER A 194 8.56 27.40 -24.38
N CYS A 195 8.72 26.36 -23.53
CA CYS A 195 9.43 25.11 -23.86
C CYS A 195 9.30 24.00 -22.78
N SER A 196 9.46 22.74 -23.22
CA SER A 196 9.03 21.45 -22.65
C SER A 196 10.02 20.74 -21.69
N PRO A 197 9.56 19.84 -20.79
CA PRO A 197 10.43 19.03 -19.93
C PRO A 197 10.65 17.58 -20.44
N GLN A 198 11.78 16.98 -20.05
CA GLN A 198 12.09 15.55 -20.20
C GLN A 198 12.30 14.91 -18.82
N GLU A 199 11.70 13.73 -18.61
CA GLU A 199 11.80 12.89 -17.41
C GLU A 199 12.77 11.72 -17.60
N ALA A 200 13.25 11.16 -16.47
CA ALA A 200 13.62 9.74 -16.35
C ALA A 200 13.46 9.23 -14.90
N THR A 201 13.06 7.96 -14.76
CA THR A 201 12.61 7.26 -13.53
C THR A 201 13.50 6.05 -13.19
N ALA A 202 13.41 5.50 -11.96
CA ALA A 202 13.77 4.13 -11.57
C ALA A 202 12.84 3.60 -10.42
N VAL A 203 12.62 2.27 -10.27
CA VAL A 203 11.53 1.61 -9.47
C VAL A 203 12.02 0.63 -8.38
N LEU A 204 11.29 0.55 -7.24
CA LEU A 204 11.37 -0.39 -6.09
C LEU A 204 9.93 -0.86 -5.70
N GLY A 205 9.75 -2.06 -5.11
CA GLY A 205 8.45 -2.56 -4.63
C GLY A 205 8.01 -1.96 -3.29
N ILE A 206 6.78 -1.44 -3.25
CA ILE A 206 6.24 -0.52 -2.23
C ILE A 206 4.72 -0.80 -2.07
N SER A 207 4.14 -0.56 -0.89
CA SER A 207 2.82 0.09 -0.83
C SER A 207 3.13 1.57 -0.65
N SER A 208 2.49 2.46 -1.40
CA SER A 208 2.93 3.85 -1.63
C SER A 208 3.05 4.75 -0.39
N ILE A 209 3.93 4.46 0.57
CA ILE A 209 4.30 5.34 1.70
C ILE A 209 5.42 6.26 1.22
N PHE A 210 5.15 7.06 0.20
CA PHE A 210 6.00 8.21 -0.13
C PHE A 210 5.46 9.42 0.63
N ASP A 211 6.04 9.71 1.79
CA ASP A 211 5.89 11.02 2.43
C ASP A 211 6.68 12.03 1.60
N GLY A 212 6.07 12.56 0.55
CA GLY A 212 6.54 13.78 -0.09
C GLY A 212 6.34 14.94 0.88
N ALA A 213 7.46 15.52 1.32
CA ALA A 213 7.51 16.71 2.17
C ALA A 213 6.87 17.96 1.51
#